data_AF-A0A4Y5SMG9-F1
#
_entry.id   AF-A0A4Y5SMG9-F1
#
_cell.length_a   1.000
_cell.length_b   1.000
_cell.length_c   1.000
_cell.angle_alpha   90.00
_cell.angle_beta   90.00
_cell.angle_gamma   90.00
#
_symmetry.space_group_name_H-M   'P 1'
#
loop_
_entity.id
_entity.type
_entity.pdbx_description
1 polymer ?
#
loop_
_entity_poly.entity_id
_entity_poly.type
_entity_poly.pdbx_seq_one_letter_code
_entity_poly.pdbx_strand_id
1 'polypeptide(L)' 'MTGEGAIFVFVGVFWLLGLIGLMAAIWVVYDVLAKQTKMDTTQKLIWILVALFLWLIGAIIYYLLVKREGKYEES' A
#
# COMPACT_ATOMS: atom_id res chain seq x y z
N MET A 1 35.00 16.55 3.95
CA MET A 1 33.93 15.57 4.20
C MET A 1 33.02 15.63 2.99
N THR A 2 33.30 14.75 2.04
CA THR A 2 32.86 14.80 0.63
C THR A 2 31.41 14.37 0.47
N GLY A 3 30.68 15.01 -0.45
CA GLY A 3 29.25 14.77 -0.72
C GLY A 3 28.91 13.35 -1.20
N GLU A 4 29.92 12.53 -1.47
CA GLU A 4 29.82 11.13 -1.92
C GLU A 4 29.09 10.24 -0.91
N GLY A 5 29.30 10.44 0.40
CA GLY A 5 28.60 9.66 1.44
C GLY A 5 27.10 9.94 1.50
N ALA A 6 26.67 11.19 1.22
CA ALA A 6 25.26 11.57 1.25
C ALA A 6 24.46 10.93 0.11
N ILE A 7 25.06 10.80 -1.08
CA ILE A 7 24.42 10.19 -2.25
C ILE A 7 24.18 8.69 -2.05
N PHE A 8 25.14 7.97 -1.43
CA PHE A 8 24.96 6.55 -1.12
C PHE A 8 23.81 6.31 -0.13
N VAL A 9 23.68 7.14 0.90
CA VAL A 9 22.56 7.06 1.85
C VAL A 9 21.25 7.39 1.16
N PHE A 10 21.22 8.45 0.34
CA PHE A 10 20.00 8.86 -0.36
C PHE A 10 19.50 7.78 -1.33
N VAL A 11 20.40 7.19 -2.13
CA VAL A 11 20.09 6.12 -3.07
C VAL A 11 19.67 4.84 -2.33
N GLY A 12 20.34 4.51 -1.22
CA GLY A 12 19.97 3.37 -0.39
C GLY A 12 18.56 3.50 0.21
N VAL A 13 18.23 4.68 0.74
CA VAL A 13 16.88 4.98 1.26
C VAL A 13 15.84 4.93 0.15
N PHE A 14 16.14 5.49 -1.03
CA PHE A 14 15.23 5.47 -2.17
C PHE A 14 14.92 4.04 -2.63
N TRP A 15 15.94 3.18 -2.68
CA TRP A 15 15.79 1.76 -2.97
C TRP A 15 14.93 1.02 -1.94
N LEU A 16 15.15 1.29 -0.65
CA LEU A 16 14.34 0.73 0.43
C LEU A 16 12.88 1.16 0.32
N LEU A 17 12.61 2.44 0.05
CA LEU A 17 11.25 2.96 -0.13
C LEU A 17 10.56 2.32 -1.34
N GLY A 18 11.28 2.10 -2.45
CA GLY A 18 10.76 1.38 -3.61
C GLY A 18 10.36 -0.07 -3.29
N LEU A 19 11.21 -0.78 -2.56
CA LEU A 19 10.94 -2.15 -2.08
C LEU A 19 9.72 -2.22 -1.14
N ILE A 20 9.63 -1.28 -0.19
CA ILE A 20 8.51 -1.18 0.74
C ILE A 20 7.22 -0.86 -0.03
N GLY A 21 7.28 0.02 -1.04
CA GLY A 21 6.12 0.33 -1.86
C GLY A 21 5.61 -0.85 -2.67
N LEU A 22 6.53 -1.66 -3.22
CA LEU A 22 6.16 -2.90 -3.91
C LEU A 22 5.52 -3.91 -2.95
N MET A 23 6.12 -4.12 -1.77
CA MET A 23 5.54 -4.98 -0.72
C MET A 23 4.16 -4.47 -0.26
N ALA A 24 3.99 -3.16 -0.13
CA ALA A 24 2.71 -2.55 0.27
C ALA A 24 1.63 -2.80 -0.79
N ALA A 25 1.96 -2.65 -2.08
CA ALA A 25 1.01 -2.94 -3.17
C ALA A 25 0.56 -4.41 -3.14
N ILE A 26 1.50 -5.35 -3.00
CA ILE A 26 1.19 -6.79 -2.89
C ILE A 26 0.33 -7.06 -1.64
N TRP A 27 0.67 -6.43 -0.51
CA TRP A 27 -0.08 -6.57 0.73
C TRP A 27 -1.53 -6.08 0.59
N VAL A 28 -1.75 -4.91 -0.04
CA VAL A 28 -3.11 -4.38 -0.25
C VAL A 28 -3.93 -5.33 -1.12
N VAL A 29 -3.36 -5.84 -2.22
CA VAL A 29 -4.05 -6.81 -3.09
C VAL A 29 -4.40 -8.07 -2.30
N TYR A 30 -3.48 -8.59 -1.47
CA TYR A 30 -3.75 -9.74 -0.61
C TYR A 30 -4.83 -9.46 0.44
N ASP A 31 -4.80 -8.32 1.13
CA ASP A 31 -5.77 -7.96 2.18
C ASP A 31 -7.18 -7.79 1.59
N VAL A 32 -7.29 -7.15 0.42
CA VAL A 32 -8.55 -6.99 -0.34
C VAL A 32 -9.12 -8.35 -0.78
N LEU A 33 -8.27 -9.26 -1.29
CA LEU A 33 -8.73 -10.55 -1.81
C LEU A 33 -9.04 -11.54 -0.70
N ALA A 34 -8.10 -11.75 0.24
CA ALA A 34 -8.13 -12.84 1.22
C ALA A 34 -8.86 -12.47 2.52
N LYS A 35 -8.81 -11.20 2.96
CA LYS A 35 -9.38 -10.78 4.24
C LYS A 35 -10.76 -10.14 4.08
N GLN A 36 -10.94 -9.34 3.04
CA GLN A 36 -12.19 -8.63 2.80
C GLN A 36 -13.20 -9.51 2.04
N THR A 37 -13.53 -10.70 2.54
CA THR A 37 -14.45 -11.64 1.86
C THR A 37 -15.90 -11.14 1.82
N LYS A 38 -16.28 -10.24 2.74
CA LYS A 38 -17.60 -9.59 2.81
C LYS A 38 -17.72 -8.35 1.91
N MET A 39 -16.61 -7.88 1.37
CA MET A 39 -16.56 -6.67 0.55
C MET A 39 -17.02 -6.96 -0.86
N ASP A 40 -17.86 -6.07 -1.39
CA ASP A 40 -18.44 -6.22 -2.72
C ASP A 40 -17.34 -6.24 -3.81
N THR A 41 -17.56 -7.05 -4.86
CA THR A 41 -16.61 -7.24 -5.96
C THR A 41 -16.21 -5.91 -6.61
N THR A 42 -17.14 -4.97 -6.76
CA THR A 42 -16.86 -3.65 -7.33
C THR A 42 -15.91 -2.84 -6.44
N GLN A 43 -16.11 -2.88 -5.11
CA GLN A 43 -15.23 -2.19 -4.18
C GLN A 43 -13.84 -2.81 -4.16
N LYS A 44 -13.73 -4.15 -4.19
CA LYS A 44 -12.41 -4.81 -4.31
C LYS A 44 -11.66 -4.32 -5.55
N LEU A 45 -12.34 -4.23 -6.69
CA LEU A 45 -11.74 -3.79 -7.94
C LEU A 45 -11.26 -2.33 -7.87
N ILE A 46 -12.03 -1.44 -7.24
CA ILE A 46 -11.65 -0.04 -7.02
C ILE A 46 -10.38 0.05 -6.17
N TRP A 47 -10.27 -0.71 -5.08
CA TRP A 47 -9.08 -0.67 -4.24
C TRP A 47 -7.84 -1.27 -4.89
N ILE A 48 -8.01 -2.31 -5.70
CA ILE A 48 -6.92 -2.85 -6.51
C ILE A 48 -6.45 -1.80 -7.53
N LEU A 49 -7.37 -1.13 -8.24
CA LEU A 49 -7.03 -0.06 -9.17
C LEU A 49 -6.35 1.12 -8.48
N VAL A 50 -6.86 1.55 -7.32
CA VAL A 50 -6.28 2.63 -6.51
C VAL A 50 -4.88 2.25 -6.02
N ALA A 51 -4.68 1.02 -5.52
CA ALA A 51 -3.37 0.56 -5.09
C ALA A 51 -2.38 0.46 -6.25
N LEU A 52 -2.86 0.08 -7.45
CA LEU A 52 -2.02 -0.07 -8.64
C LEU A 52 -1.60 1.29 -9.23
N PHE A 53 -2.50 2.28 -9.24
CA PHE A 53 -2.22 3.63 -9.76
C PHE A 53 -1.57 4.57 -8.73
N LEU A 54 -1.89 4.44 -7.44
CA LEU A 54 -1.38 5.33 -6.38
C LEU A 54 -0.28 4.69 -5.51
N TRP A 55 0.13 3.44 -5.78
CA TRP A 55 1.23 2.72 -5.12
C TRP A 55 1.21 2.90 -3.59
N LEU A 56 2.07 3.77 -3.04
CA LEU A 56 2.19 4.04 -1.61
C LEU A 56 0.97 4.77 -1.05
N ILE A 57 0.50 5.81 -1.76
CA ILE A 57 -0.60 6.66 -1.32
C ILE A 57 -1.90 5.85 -1.30
N GLY A 58 -2.11 5.02 -2.34
CA GLY A 58 -3.27 4.14 -2.41
C GLY A 58 -3.30 3.14 -1.26
N ALA A 59 -2.15 2.57 -0.90
CA ALA A 59 -2.01 1.66 0.23
C ALA A 59 -2.28 2.33 1.58
N ILE A 60 -1.80 3.57 1.77
CA ILE A 60 -2.05 4.33 3.01
C ILE A 60 -3.55 4.64 3.13
N ILE A 61 -4.19 5.14 2.07
CA ILE A 61 -5.62 5.44 2.09
C ILE A 61 -6.43 4.16 2.33
N TYR A 62 -6.05 3.03 1.73
CA TYR A 62 -6.66 1.72 1.99
C TYR A 62 -6.59 1.34 3.47
N TYR A 63 -5.40 1.41 4.05
CA TYR A 63 -5.20 1.07 5.46
C TYR A 63 -6.07 1.96 6.36
N LEU A 64 -6.16 3.25 6.06
CA LEU A 64 -6.96 4.19 6.84
C LEU A 64 -8.48 3.97 6.68
N LEU A 65 -8.98 3.85 5.45
CA LEU A 65 -10.42 3.76 5.21
C LEU A 65 -11.00 2.36 5.38
N VAL A 66 -10.24 1.31 5.08
CA VAL A 66 -10.76 -0.07 5.08
C VAL A 66 -10.41 -0.76 6.40
N LYS A 67 -9.17 -0.63 6.85
CA LYS A 67 -8.69 -1.34 8.04
C LYS A 67 -8.90 -0.57 9.34
N ARG A 68 -8.85 0.77 9.33
CA ARG A 68 -9.06 1.56 10.55
C ARG A 68 -10.53 1.86 10.83
N GLU A 69 -11.32 2.15 9.80
CA GLU A 69 -12.78 2.40 9.98
C GLU A 69 -13.57 1.11 10.19
N GLY A 70 -12.99 -0.08 9.99
CA GLY A 70 -13.69 -1.34 10.20
C GLY A 70 -14.96 -1.46 9.34
N LYS A 71 -14.99 -0.79 8.18
CA LYS A 71 -16.22 -0.56 7.39
C LYS A 71 -16.92 -1.85 6.91
N TYR A 72 -16.24 -2.99 6.98
CA TYR A 72 -16.76 -4.34 6.69
C TYR A 72 -16.65 -5.30 7.88
N GLU A 73 -16.20 -4.79 9.04
CA GLU A 73 -16.18 -5.47 10.34
C GLU A 73 -17.43 -5.15 11.18
N GLU A 74 -18.39 -4.38 10.66
CA GLU A 74 -19.71 -4.31 11.30
C GLU A 74 -20.40 -5.68 11.24
N SER A 75 -20.80 -6.11 12.44
CA SER A 75 -21.32 -7.43 12.79
C SER A 75 -22.65 -7.75 12.13
#